data_AF-A0A2S3QHK3-F1
#
_entry.id   AF-A0A2S3QHK3-F1
#
_cell.length_a   1.000
_cell.length_b   1.000
_cell.length_c   1.000
_cell.angle_alpha   90.00
_cell.angle_beta   90.00
_cell.angle_gamma   90.00
#
_symmetry.space_group_name_H-M   'P 1'
#
loop_
_entity.id
_entity.type
_entity.pdbx_description
1 polymer ?
#
loop_
_entity_poly.entity_id
_entity_poly.type
_entity_poly.pdbx_seq_one_letter_code
_entity_poly.pdbx_strand_id
1 'polypeptide(L)' 'MEAKGKTTVSTTDRSRRYLREVRSELKKVVWPTPRQTLSYTGFVVSFSLLVALIIMGLDALFNLGLDHFVR' A
#
# COMPACT_ATOMS: atom_id res chain seq x y z
N MET A 1 -42.74 41.44 2.12
CA MET A 1 -42.85 39.97 2.31
C MET A 1 -41.78 39.32 1.45
N GLU A 2 -40.55 39.23 1.96
CA GLU A 2 -39.40 38.71 1.20
C GLU A 2 -39.42 37.17 1.21
N ALA A 3 -39.65 36.60 0.02
CA ALA A 3 -39.50 35.18 -0.24
C ALA A 3 -38.01 34.83 -0.19
N LYS A 4 -37.57 34.28 0.95
CA LYS A 4 -36.21 33.78 1.18
C LYS A 4 -35.89 32.70 0.14
N GLY A 5 -34.95 33.04 -0.75
CA GLY A 5 -34.50 32.23 -1.88
C GLY A 5 -34.16 30.79 -1.48
N LYS A 6 -34.73 29.87 -2.24
CA LYS A 6 -34.49 28.44 -2.19
C LYS A 6 -33.06 28.20 -2.66
N THR A 7 -32.13 28.03 -1.71
CA THR A 7 -30.73 27.71 -2.01
C THR A 7 -30.70 26.33 -2.68
N THR A 8 -30.53 26.34 -4.00
CA THR A 8 -30.23 25.16 -4.79
C THR A 8 -28.87 24.65 -4.33
N VAL A 9 -28.87 23.54 -3.60
CA VAL A 9 -27.64 22.88 -3.13
C VAL A 9 -26.90 22.35 -4.36
N SER A 10 -25.93 23.12 -4.84
CA SER A 10 -25.07 22.76 -5.97
C SER A 10 -24.28 21.49 -5.62
N THR A 11 -24.23 20.52 -6.55
CA THR A 11 -23.51 19.24 -6.38
C THR A 11 -22.06 19.44 -5.92
N THR A 12 -21.43 20.57 -6.29
CA THR A 12 -20.08 20.97 -5.90
C THR A 12 -19.93 21.23 -4.39
N ASP A 13 -20.97 21.73 -3.71
CA ASP A 13 -20.93 21.97 -2.27
C ASP A 13 -21.03 20.65 -1.48
N ARG A 14 -21.74 19.67 -2.05
CA ARG A 14 -21.91 18.34 -1.46
C ARG A 14 -20.59 17.55 -1.48
N SER A 15 -19.86 17.58 -2.59
CA SER A 15 -18.55 16.92 -2.73
C SER A 15 -17.46 17.60 -1.89
N ARG A 16 -17.45 18.93 -1.81
CA ARG A 16 -16.54 19.67 -0.91
C ARG A 16 -16.74 19.31 0.55
N ARG A 17 -18.00 19.15 0.98
CA ARG A 17 -18.34 18.72 2.34
C ARG A 17 -17.90 17.28 2.61
N TYR A 18 -18.13 16.38 1.66
CA TYR A 18 -17.69 14.98 1.74
C TYR A 18 -16.16 14.85 1.86
N LEU A 19 -15.37 15.56 1.04
CA LEU A 19 -13.91 15.53 1.13
C LEU A 19 -13.38 16.08 2.47
N ARG A 20 -14.07 17.06 3.04
CA ARG A 20 -13.75 17.59 4.38
C ARG A 20 -14.00 16.57 5.47
N GLU A 21 -15.12 15.83 5.39
CA GLU A 21 -15.46 14.74 6.31
C GLU A 21 -14.46 13.57 6.17
N VAL A 22 -14.11 13.16 4.95
CA VAL A 22 -13.08 12.13 4.70
C VAL A 22 -11.72 12.54 5.27
N ARG A 23 -11.30 13.80 5.09
CA ARG A 23 -10.02 14.29 5.65
C ARG A 23 -10.04 14.34 7.19
N SER A 24 -11.20 14.60 7.79
CA SER A 24 -11.41 14.52 9.25
C SER A 24 -11.17 13.09 9.75
N GLU A 25 -11.76 12.11 9.07
CA GLU A 25 -11.68 10.70 9.44
C GLU A 25 -10.29 10.11 9.20
N LEU A 26 -9.63 10.50 8.10
CA LEU A 26 -8.24 10.12 7.80
C LEU A 26 -7.25 10.64 8.84
N LYS A 27 -7.54 11.75 9.54
CA LYS A 27 -6.72 12.21 10.67
C LYS A 27 -6.89 11.35 11.92
N LYS A 28 -7.99 10.60 12.05
CA LYS A 28 -8.20 9.62 13.14
C LYS A 28 -7.46 8.31 12.87
N VAL A 29 -7.08 8.05 11.61
CA VAL A 29 -6.20 6.94 11.27
C VAL A 29 -4.85 7.23 11.90
N VAL A 30 -4.50 6.43 12.90
CA VAL A 30 -3.22 6.48 13.59
C VAL A 30 -2.16 6.05 12.58
N TRP A 31 -1.60 7.02 11.86
CA TRP A 31 -0.52 6.72 10.94
C TRP A 31 0.69 6.30 11.75
N PRO A 32 1.20 5.09 11.51
CA PRO A 32 2.35 4.58 12.25
C PRO A 32 3.51 5.55 12.12
N THR A 33 4.27 5.71 13.21
CA THR A 33 5.42 6.61 13.21
C THR A 33 6.39 6.19 12.09
N PRO A 34 6.94 7.13 11.30
CA PRO A 34 7.68 6.83 10.09
C PRO A 34 8.90 5.93 10.33
N ARG A 35 9.47 5.94 11.55
CA ARG A 35 10.53 5.02 11.96
C ARG A 35 10.10 3.56 11.99
N GLN A 36 8.93 3.27 12.54
CA GLN A 36 8.44 1.88 12.64
C GLN A 36 8.15 1.32 11.25
N THR A 37 7.46 2.10 10.42
CA THR A 37 7.17 1.72 9.03
C THR A 37 8.44 1.41 8.24
N LEU A 38 9.48 2.23 8.39
CA LEU A 38 10.73 2.01 7.67
C LEU A 38 11.47 0.76 8.15
N SER A 39 11.48 0.47 9.45
CA SER A 39 12.06 -0.75 9.99
C SER A 39 11.37 -2.01 9.48
N TYR A 40 10.03 -2.02 9.43
CA TYR A 40 9.28 -3.16 8.92
C TYR A 40 9.45 -3.34 7.40
N THR A 41 9.42 -2.25 6.62
CA THR A 41 9.71 -2.32 5.18
C THR A 41 11.13 -2.80 4.92
N GLY A 42 12.11 -2.32 5.69
CA GLY A 42 13.50 -2.79 5.61
C GLY A 42 13.63 -4.29 5.88
N PHE A 43 12.96 -4.79 6.92
CA PHE A 43 12.92 -6.22 7.21
C PHE A 43 12.35 -7.05 6.05
N VAL A 44 11.22 -6.62 5.48
CA VAL A 44 10.59 -7.32 4.35
C VAL A 44 11.50 -7.34 3.12
N VAL A 45 12.21 -6.24 2.83
CA VAL A 45 13.18 -6.17 1.73
C VAL A 45 14.34 -7.13 1.96
N SER A 46 14.94 -7.12 3.15
CA SER A 46 16.02 -8.04 3.50
C SER A 46 15.59 -9.51 3.43
N PHE A 47 14.39 -9.82 3.93
CA PHE A 47 13.84 -11.17 3.88
C PHE A 47 13.57 -11.63 2.44
N SER A 48 13.01 -10.76 1.60
CA SER A 48 12.78 -11.06 0.18
C SER A 48 14.08 -11.36 -0.56
N LEU A 49 15.15 -10.61 -0.26
CA LEU A 49 16.49 -10.87 -0.82
C LEU A 49 17.05 -12.23 -0.36
N LEU A 50 16.88 -12.58 0.91
CA LEU A 50 17.31 -13.88 1.44
C LEU A 50 16.60 -15.03 0.70
N VAL A 51 15.28 -14.93 0.53
CA VAL A 51 14.50 -15.94 -0.19
C VAL A 51 14.95 -16.03 -1.65
N ALA A 52 15.20 -14.90 -2.32
CA ALA A 52 15.70 -14.88 -3.69
C ALA A 52 17.05 -15.61 -3.83
N LEU A 53 17.96 -15.44 -2.88
CA LEU A 53 19.25 -16.16 -2.88
C LEU A 53 19.08 -17.67 -2.70
N ILE A 54 18.15 -18.09 -1.84
CA ILE A 54 17.85 -19.52 -1.63
C ILE A 54 17.30 -20.13 -2.93
N ILE A 55 16.34 -19.48 -3.56
CA ILE A 55 15.75 -19.93 -4.83
C ILE A 55 16.84 -20.04 -5.89
N MET A 56 17.64 -18.98 -6.07
CA MET A 56 18.75 -18.98 -7.02
C MET A 56 19.75 -20.12 -6.81
N GLY A 57 20.11 -20.43 -5.56
CA GLY A 57 20.98 -21.56 -5.25
C GLY A 57 20.34 -22.91 -5.57
N LEU A 58 19.05 -23.04 -5.27
CA LEU A 58 18.29 -24.25 -5.53
C LEU A 58 18.06 -24.49 -7.03
N ASP A 59 17.77 -23.44 -7.81
CA ASP A 59 17.68 -23.51 -9.27
C ASP A 59 19.00 -23.97 -9.89
N ALA A 60 20.13 -23.45 -9.41
CA ALA A 60 21.45 -23.88 -9.87
C ALA A 60 21.70 -25.38 -9.56
N LEU A 61 21.34 -25.83 -8.37
CA LEU A 61 21.46 -27.23 -7.97
C LEU A 61 20.59 -28.16 -8.82
N PHE A 62 19.34 -27.78 -9.07
CA PHE A 62 18.44 -28.57 -9.90
C PHE A 62 18.87 -28.61 -11.36
N ASN A 63 19.38 -27.50 -11.91
CA ASN A 63 19.92 -27.48 -13.28
C ASN A 63 21.10 -28.45 -13.42
N LEU A 64 22.03 -28.47 -12.46
CA LEU A 64 23.16 -29.41 -12.46
C LEU A 64 22.70 -30.86 -12.30
N GLY A 65 21.74 -31.12 -11.41
CA GLY A 65 21.23 -32.47 -11.15
C GLY A 65 20.44 -33.04 -12.33
N LEU A 66 19.63 -32.21 -13.00
CA LEU A 66 18.85 -32.62 -14.16
C LEU A 66 19.74 -32.79 -15.40
N ASP A 67 20.74 -31.93 -15.62
CA ASP A 67 21.70 -32.08 -16.73
C ASP A 67 22.48 -33.40 -16.62
N HIS A 68 22.92 -33.76 -15.40
CA HIS A 68 23.56 -35.05 -15.15
C HIS A 68 22.61 -36.25 -15.30
N PHE A 69 21.30 -36.10 -15.06
CA PHE A 69 20.34 -37.21 -15.15
C PHE A 69 19.79 -37.44 -16.57
N VAL A 70 19.67 -36.36 -17.35
CA VAL A 70 19.13 -36.40 -18.74
C VAL A 70 20.18 -36.80 -19.77
N ARG A 71 21.47 -36.64 -19.47
CA ARG A 71 22.58 -36.99 -20.35
C ARG A 71 23.19 -38.34 -19.98
#